data_AF-A0A939BH93-F1
#
_entry.id   AF-A0A939BH93-F1
#
_cell.length_a   1.000
_cell.length_b   1.000
_cell.length_c   1.000
_cell.angle_alpha   90.00
_cell.angle_beta   90.00
_cell.angle_gamma   90.00
#
_symmetry.space_group_name_H-M   'P 1'
#
loop_
_entity.id
_entity.type
_entity.pdbx_description
1 polymer ?
#
loop_
_entity_poly.entity_id
_entity_poly.type
_entity_poly.pdbx_seq_one_letter_code
_entity_poly.pdbx_strand_id
1 'polypeptide(L)'
;MELPEAVDRAMDECIREGVLKDFLMEHRAEARAMSIFEYDQERHMQQEREAGIEKGKEQLLRRQVQKNLSRGMQAAELAELLDESEERIREIIDLCAAEEAREGK
;
A
#
# COMPACT_ATOMS: atom_id res chain seq x y z
N MET A 1 -16.92 -23.32 -17.94
CA MET A 1 -15.59 -23.08 -18.53
C MET A 1 -14.95 -22.01 -17.68
N GLU A 2 -13.74 -22.24 -17.21
CA GLU A 2 -13.03 -21.24 -16.42
C GLU A 2 -12.52 -20.12 -17.34
N LEU A 3 -12.36 -18.90 -16.82
CA LEU A 3 -11.88 -17.74 -17.61
C LEU A 3 -10.59 -18.05 -18.42
N PRO A 4 -9.58 -18.74 -17.86
CA PRO A 4 -8.38 -19.10 -18.62
C PRO A 4 -8.64 -19.99 -19.85
N GLU A 5 -9.53 -20.97 -19.72
CA GLU A 5 -9.90 -21.85 -20.85
C GLU A 5 -10.70 -21.11 -21.91
N ALA A 6 -11.58 -20.19 -21.51
CA ALA A 6 -12.33 -19.36 -22.45
C ALA A 6 -11.40 -18.43 -23.25
N VAL A 7 -10.42 -17.82 -22.59
CA VAL A 7 -9.42 -16.96 -23.21
C VAL A 7 -8.53 -17.76 -24.18
N ASP A 8 -8.04 -18.94 -23.77
CA ASP A 8 -7.25 -19.81 -24.66
C ASP A 8 -8.01 -20.20 -25.92
N ARG A 9 -9.28 -20.56 -25.77
CA ARG A 9 -10.13 -20.94 -26.91
C ARG A 9 -10.38 -19.77 -27.86
N ALA A 10 -10.63 -18.57 -27.34
CA ALA A 10 -10.80 -17.37 -28.16
C ALA A 10 -9.54 -17.02 -28.95
N MET A 11 -8.35 -17.13 -28.32
CA MET A 11 -7.08 -16.91 -29.00
C MET A 11 -6.84 -17.93 -30.14
N ASP A 12 -7.18 -19.20 -29.92
CA ASP A 12 -7.07 -20.24 -30.95
C ASP A 12 -7.99 -19.97 -32.14
N GLU A 13 -9.20 -19.50 -31.89
CA GLU A 13 -10.14 -19.12 -32.95
C GLU A 13 -9.63 -17.93 -33.75
N CYS A 14 -9.12 -16.89 -33.09
CA CYS A 14 -8.52 -15.73 -33.77
C CYS A 14 -7.34 -16.14 -34.67
N ILE A 15 -6.41 -16.96 -34.17
CA ILE A 15 -5.27 -17.47 -34.94
C ILE A 15 -5.76 -18.25 -36.17
N ARG A 16 -6.75 -19.13 -35.99
CA ARG A 16 -7.31 -19.98 -37.05
C ARG A 16 -8.00 -19.16 -38.14
N GLU A 17 -8.68 -18.08 -37.75
CA GLU A 17 -9.36 -17.17 -38.67
C GLU A 17 -8.43 -16.13 -39.30
N GLY A 18 -7.15 -16.12 -38.92
CA GLY A 18 -6.17 -15.15 -39.42
C GLY A 18 -6.27 -13.77 -38.77
N VAL A 19 -7.05 -13.62 -37.71
CA VAL A 19 -7.23 -12.37 -36.95
C VAL A 19 -6.16 -12.28 -35.88
N LEU A 20 -5.35 -11.22 -35.90
CA LEU A 20 -4.21 -11.05 -34.97
C LEU A 20 -3.26 -12.25 -34.94
N LYS A 21 -3.22 -13.06 -36.01
CA LYS A 21 -2.52 -14.35 -36.05
C LYS A 21 -1.05 -14.22 -35.65
N ASP A 22 -0.29 -13.36 -36.34
CA ASP A 22 1.14 -13.24 -36.10
C ASP A 22 1.41 -12.70 -34.68
N PHE A 23 0.62 -11.72 -34.23
CA PHE A 23 0.69 -11.18 -32.87
C PHE A 23 0.41 -12.23 -31.79
N LEU A 24 -0.66 -13.02 -31.92
CA LEU A 24 -1.03 -14.04 -30.95
C LEU A 24 -0.11 -15.26 -31.01
N MET A 25 0.52 -15.55 -32.16
CA MET A 25 1.53 -16.61 -32.27
C MET A 25 2.83 -16.22 -31.56
N GLU A 26 3.24 -14.95 -31.64
CA GLU A 26 4.46 -14.45 -31.00
C GLU A 26 4.26 -14.12 -29.51
N HIS A 27 3.12 -13.54 -29.14
CA HIS A 27 2.85 -12.99 -27.81
C HIS A 27 1.76 -13.73 -27.01
N ARG A 28 1.50 -15.01 -27.32
CA ARG A 28 0.38 -15.77 -26.72
C ARG A 28 0.35 -15.71 -25.19
N ALA A 29 1.49 -15.96 -24.55
CA ALA A 29 1.56 -16.04 -23.09
C ALA A 29 1.27 -14.68 -22.42
N GLU A 30 1.73 -13.59 -23.02
CA GLU A 30 1.51 -12.23 -22.54
C GLU A 30 0.07 -11.79 -22.80
N ALA A 31 -0.47 -12.02 -24.00
CA ALA A 31 -1.87 -11.74 -24.33
C ALA A 31 -2.84 -12.52 -23.42
N ARG A 32 -2.51 -13.79 -23.14
CA ARG A 32 -3.22 -14.64 -22.17
C ARG A 32 -3.15 -14.06 -20.77
N ALA A 33 -1.97 -13.69 -20.30
CA ALA A 33 -1.79 -13.13 -18.97
C ALA A 33 -2.54 -11.80 -18.83
N MET A 34 -2.41 -10.87 -19.77
CA MET A 34 -3.12 -9.59 -19.78
C MET A 34 -4.64 -9.73 -19.86
N SER A 35 -5.14 -10.77 -20.53
CA SER A 35 -6.59 -11.01 -20.71
C SER A 35 -7.22 -11.78 -19.55
N ILE A 36 -6.42 -12.50 -18.76
CA ILE A 36 -6.87 -13.26 -17.58
C ILE A 36 -6.66 -12.45 -16.30
N PHE A 37 -5.55 -11.72 -16.22
CA PHE A 37 -5.20 -10.87 -15.09
C PHE A 37 -5.51 -9.42 -15.46
N GLU A 38 -6.62 -8.91 -14.94
CA GLU A 38 -6.83 -7.47 -14.94
C GLU A 38 -5.79 -6.81 -14.03
N TYR A 39 -5.16 -5.75 -14.53
CA TYR A 39 -4.57 -4.76 -13.65
C TYR A 39 -5.73 -4.10 -12.88
N ASP A 40 -6.00 -4.60 -11.68
CA ASP A 40 -7.02 -4.07 -10.79
C ASP A 40 -6.51 -2.74 -10.20
N GLN A 41 -6.56 -1.71 -11.05
CA GLN A 41 -6.16 -0.35 -10.72
C GLN A 41 -6.94 0.16 -9.51
N GLU A 42 -8.19 -0.27 -9.33
CA GLU A 42 -9.01 0.08 -8.17
C GLU A 42 -8.41 -0.48 -6.88
N ARG A 43 -8.01 -1.75 -6.84
CA ARG A 43 -7.31 -2.32 -5.68
C ARG A 43 -6.00 -1.63 -5.39
N HIS A 44 -5.20 -1.31 -6.41
CA HIS A 44 -3.95 -0.60 -6.20
C HIS A 44 -4.19 0.81 -5.62
N MET A 45 -5.12 1.58 -6.21
CA MET A 45 -5.48 2.90 -5.70
C MET A 45 -6.05 2.84 -4.28
N GLN A 46 -6.84 1.81 -3.97
CA GLN A 46 -7.39 1.61 -2.63
C GLN A 46 -6.28 1.32 -1.60
N GLN A 47 -5.33 0.45 -1.94
CA GLN A 47 -4.18 0.15 -1.08
C GLN A 47 -3.30 1.39 -0.83
N GLU A 48 -3.02 2.17 -1.87
CA GLU A 48 -2.25 3.41 -1.74
C GLU A 48 -2.98 4.43 -0.87
N ARG A 49 -4.31 4.54 -1.01
CA ARG A 49 -5.13 5.41 -0.19
C ARG A 49 -5.11 4.98 1.28
N GLU A 50 -5.28 3.70 1.56
CA GLU A 50 -5.24 3.15 2.92
C GLU A 50 -3.86 3.36 3.56
N ALA A 51 -2.78 3.05 2.84
CA ALA A 51 -1.42 3.31 3.31
C ALA A 51 -1.16 4.80 3.56
N GLY A 52 -1.71 5.68 2.73
CA GLY A 52 -1.64 7.13 2.91
C GLY A 52 -2.39 7.61 4.15
N ILE A 53 -3.59 7.08 4.40
CA ILE A 53 -4.39 7.38 5.59
C ILE A 53 -3.62 6.93 6.85
N GLU A 54 -3.07 5.72 6.84
CA GLU A 54 -2.35 5.17 8.00
C GLU A 54 -1.08 5.96 8.32
N LYS A 55 -0.29 6.31 7.29
CA LYS A 55 0.85 7.23 7.46
C LYS A 55 0.42 8.58 8.02
N GLY A 56 -0.71 9.12 7.58
CA GLY A 56 -1.24 10.40 8.06
C GLY A 56 -1.63 10.35 9.54
N LYS A 57 -2.28 9.26 9.98
CA LYS A 57 -2.61 9.05 11.40
C LYS A 57 -1.36 8.95 12.27
N GLU A 58 -0.39 8.14 11.85
CA GLU A 58 0.89 7.98 12.56
C GLU A 58 1.63 9.32 12.68
N GLN A 59 1.69 10.11 11.60
CA GLN A 59 2.30 11.45 11.64
C GLN A 59 1.56 12.42 12.58
N LEU A 60 0.23 12.39 12.58
CA LEU A 60 -0.58 13.22 13.47
C LEU A 60 -0.31 12.86 14.93
N LEU A 61 -0.29 11.57 15.25
CA LEU A 61 -0.03 11.07 16.60
C LEU A 61 1.36 11.51 17.08
N ARG A 62 2.40 11.30 16.26
CA ARG A 62 3.77 11.78 16.55
C ARG A 62 3.82 13.28 16.85
N ARG A 63 3.14 14.09 16.02
CA ARG A 63 3.08 15.54 16.20
C ARG A 63 2.39 15.94 17.50
N GLN A 64 1.33 15.23 17.88
CA GLN A 64 0.62 15.46 19.14
C GLN A 64 1.48 15.07 20.35
N VAL A 65 2.20 13.96 20.27
CA VAL A 65 3.15 13.52 21.30
C VAL A 65 4.25 14.57 21.48
N GLN A 66 4.97 14.97 20.41
CA GLN A 66 6.01 16.00 20.49
C GLN A 66 5.49 17.34 21.05
N LYS A 67 4.32 17.79 20.58
CA LYS A 67 3.71 19.06 21.02
C LYS A 67 3.34 19.03 22.51
N ASN A 68 2.89 17.90 23.04
CA ASN A 68 2.51 17.82 24.44
C ASN A 68 3.70 17.47 25.35
N LEU A 69 4.69 16.73 24.84
CA LEU A 69 5.96 16.49 25.52
C LEU A 69 6.73 17.79 25.74
N SER A 70 6.79 18.67 24.75
CA SER A 70 7.36 20.03 24.90
C SER A 70 6.61 20.93 25.88
N ARG A 71 5.37 20.56 26.25
CA ARG A 71 4.59 21.22 27.32
C ARG A 71 4.81 20.60 28.70
N GLY A 72 5.66 19.58 28.79
CA GLY A 72 6.03 18.90 30.04
C GLY A 72 5.12 17.77 30.46
N MET A 73 4.23 17.28 29.58
CA MET A 73 3.39 16.11 29.89
C MET A 73 4.22 14.82 29.92
N GLN A 74 3.91 13.91 30.84
CA GLN A 74 4.56 12.62 30.94
C GLN A 74 3.92 11.57 30.02
N ALA A 75 4.65 10.50 29.72
CA ALA A 75 4.19 9.42 28.82
C ALA A 75 2.85 8.80 29.25
N ALA A 76 2.61 8.63 30.56
CA ALA A 76 1.35 8.10 31.09
C ALA A 76 0.16 9.04 30.83
N GLU A 77 0.34 10.35 30.99
CA GLU A 77 -0.72 11.34 30.72
C GLU A 77 -1.02 11.44 29.21
N LEU A 78 0.01 11.27 28.37
CA LEU A 78 -0.13 11.23 26.92
C LEU A 78 -0.87 9.99 26.43
N ALA A 79 -0.60 8.83 27.04
CA ALA A 79 -1.29 7.58 26.75
C ALA A 79 -2.79 7.71 27.02
N GLU A 80 -3.17 8.25 28.17
CA GLU A 80 -4.57 8.50 28.50
C GLU A 80 -5.21 9.58 27.60
N LEU A 81 -4.48 10.67 27.31
CA LEU A 81 -5.01 11.79 26.51
C LEU A 81 -5.23 11.40 25.03
N LEU A 82 -4.38 10.55 24.49
CA LEU A 82 -4.39 10.15 23.09
C LEU A 82 -5.11 8.81 22.86
N ASP A 83 -5.62 8.18 23.93
CA ASP A 83 -6.25 6.85 23.92
C ASP A 83 -5.35 5.78 23.27
N GLU A 84 -4.06 5.83 23.61
CA GLU A 84 -3.01 4.97 23.09
C GLU A 84 -2.30 4.23 24.23
N SER A 85 -1.64 3.12 23.92
CA SER A 85 -0.87 2.40 24.94
C SER A 85 0.37 3.19 25.36
N GLU A 86 0.73 3.10 26.64
CA GLU A 86 1.94 3.77 27.14
C GLU A 86 3.21 3.25 26.44
N GLU A 87 3.23 1.97 26.05
CA GLU A 87 4.29 1.38 25.24
C GLU A 87 4.43 2.08 23.88
N ARG A 88 3.32 2.31 23.18
CA ARG A 88 3.30 2.99 21.88
C ARG A 88 3.75 4.45 21.98
N ILE A 89 3.33 5.14 23.04
CA ILE A 89 3.79 6.51 23.31
C ILE A 89 5.30 6.56 23.57
N ARG A 90 5.84 5.61 24.36
CA ARG A 90 7.28 5.51 24.61
C ARG A 90 8.06 5.24 23.32
N GLU A 91 7.60 4.32 22.49
CA GLU A 91 8.21 4.06 21.17
C GLU A 91 8.26 5.33 20.30
N ILE A 92 7.18 6.10 20.28
CA ILE A 92 7.13 7.36 19.53
C ILE A 92 8.12 8.38 20.09
N ILE A 93 8.22 8.51 21.41
CA ILE A 93 9.19 9.41 22.06
C ILE A 93 10.62 9.00 21.70
N ASP A 94 10.95 7.71 21.75
CA ASP A 94 12.27 7.18 21.40
C ASP A 94 12.61 7.43 19.93
N LEU A 95 11.65 7.23 19.02
CA LEU A 95 11.79 7.53 17.60
C LEU A 95 12.03 9.02 17.34
N CYS A 96 11.27 9.89 18.00
CA CYS A 96 11.47 11.34 17.89
C CYS A 96 12.85 11.77 18.39
N ALA A 97 13.30 11.24 19.53
CA ALA A 97 14.64 11.51 20.07
C ALA A 97 15.75 11.03 19.13
N ALA A 98 15.55 9.88 18.46
CA ALA A 98 16.49 9.34 17.48
C ALA A 98 16.55 10.15 16.18
N GLU A 99 15.43 10.74 15.75
CA GLU A 99 15.36 11.65 14.58
C GLU A 99 16.09 12.97 14.86
N GLU A 100 15.86 13.59 16.03
CA GLU A 100 16.57 14.80 16.45
C GLU A 100 18.10 14.60 16.53
N ALA A 101 18.54 13.41 16.97
CA ALA A 101 19.97 13.06 17.01
C ALA A 101 20.60 12.88 15.61
N ARG A 102 19.81 12.64 14.57
CA ARG A 102 20.27 12.49 13.18
C ARG A 102 20.30 13.82 12.42
N GLU A 103 19.37 14.73 12.71
CA GLU A 103 19.29 16.04 12.07
C GLU A 103 20.27 17.07 12.65
N GLY A 104 20.76 16.86 13.88
CA GLY A 104 21.74 17.72 14.54
C GLY A 104 23.21 17.55 14.08
N LYS A 105 23.48 17.00 12.89
CA LYS A 105 24.83 16.71 12.40
C LYS A 105 25.17 17.40 11.09
#